data_AF-A0A3S2TSM3-F1
#
_entry.id   AF-A0A3S2TSM3-F1
#
_cell.length_a   1.000
_cell.length_b   1.000
_cell.length_c   1.000
_cell.angle_alpha   90.00
_cell.angle_beta   90.00
_cell.angle_gamma   90.00
#
_symmetry.space_group_name_H-M   'P 1'
#
loop_
_entity.id
_entity.type
_entity.pdbx_description
1 polymer ?
#
loop_
_entity_poly.entity_id
_entity_poly.type
_entity_poly.pdbx_seq_one_letter_code
_entity_poly.pdbx_strand_id
1 'polypeptide(L)'
;MHIEHIEKSTSWTKYYRDNKLPSTQTYLSVFGTWENLRKELGLNVKKKRDVISKGEIEDVLKKHGKEFKTRKQWDEYAQEHKLPTYKTILKHFTYEEILDFAGKPKQRNFSKEELISLALKHRKSFIGSSMTQWDEYAKEQVLPSSRQFNWIFGSWSEAKHEIRKQAQKKSDR
;
A
#
# COMPACT_ATOMS: atom_id res chain seq x y z
N MET A 1 -31.94 -7.02 37.39
CA MET A 1 -30.69 -6.27 37.13
C MET A 1 -30.75 -5.71 35.72
N HIS A 2 -30.67 -4.39 35.52
CA HIS A 2 -30.81 -3.72 34.20
C HIS A 2 -29.51 -3.71 33.36
N ILE A 3 -28.57 -4.60 33.68
CA ILE A 3 -27.19 -4.62 33.17
C ILE A 3 -27.16 -4.79 31.65
N GLU A 4 -28.14 -5.48 31.07
CA GLU A 4 -28.26 -5.70 29.62
C GLU A 4 -28.38 -4.38 28.83
N HIS A 5 -28.96 -3.34 29.43
CA HIS A 5 -29.11 -2.03 28.79
C HIS A 5 -27.89 -1.11 28.98
N ILE A 6 -26.94 -1.50 29.83
CA ILE A 6 -25.69 -0.74 30.09
C ILE A 6 -24.64 -1.01 29.01
N GLU A 7 -24.86 -1.98 28.12
CA GLU A 7 -23.90 -2.35 27.06
C GLU A 7 -23.56 -1.18 26.12
N LYS A 8 -24.51 -0.25 25.90
CA LYS A 8 -24.30 0.95 25.08
C LYS A 8 -24.92 2.15 25.79
N SER A 9 -24.17 3.24 25.94
CA SER A 9 -24.68 4.50 26.53
C SER A 9 -25.92 5.05 25.81
N THR A 10 -26.04 4.80 24.51
CA THR A 10 -27.21 5.15 23.69
C THR A 10 -28.43 4.28 23.97
N SER A 11 -28.23 3.01 24.35
CA SER A 11 -29.31 2.11 24.79
C SER A 11 -29.79 2.50 26.19
N TRP A 12 -28.86 2.77 27.11
CA TRP A 12 -29.17 3.24 28.46
C TRP A 12 -29.96 4.56 28.46
N THR A 13 -29.58 5.51 27.60
CA THR A 13 -30.26 6.81 27.45
C THR A 13 -31.75 6.67 27.10
N LYS A 14 -32.13 5.61 26.37
CA LYS A 14 -33.54 5.34 26.07
C LYS A 14 -34.24 4.65 27.24
N TYR A 15 -33.54 3.74 27.91
CA TYR A 15 -34.10 2.88 28.95
C TYR A 15 -34.30 3.56 30.31
N TYR A 16 -33.43 4.52 30.69
CA TYR A 16 -33.46 5.10 32.03
C TYR A 16 -34.72 5.93 32.31
N ARG A 17 -35.33 6.53 31.27
CA ARG A 17 -36.51 7.38 31.38
C ARG A 17 -37.74 6.59 31.83
N ASP A 18 -37.93 5.43 31.23
CA ASP A 18 -39.10 4.56 31.50
C ASP A 18 -39.00 3.85 32.85
N ASN A 19 -37.78 3.69 33.37
CA ASN A 19 -37.49 2.94 34.59
C ASN A 19 -37.12 3.83 35.80
N LYS A 20 -37.21 5.16 35.68
CA LYS A 20 -36.81 6.14 36.72
C LYS A 20 -35.38 5.90 37.26
N LEU A 21 -34.46 5.51 36.38
CA LEU A 21 -33.08 5.18 36.75
C LEU A 21 -32.16 6.41 36.61
N PRO A 22 -30.97 6.40 37.25
CA PRO A 22 -29.98 7.46 37.06
C PRO A 22 -29.61 7.65 35.58
N SER A 23 -29.51 8.92 35.17
CA SER A 23 -29.19 9.28 33.79
C SER A 23 -27.77 8.86 33.42
N THR A 24 -27.50 8.75 32.12
CA THR A 24 -26.14 8.53 31.59
C THR A 24 -25.13 9.52 32.17
N GLN A 25 -25.52 10.79 32.35
CA GLN A 25 -24.67 11.84 32.94
C GLN A 25 -24.31 11.56 34.40
N THR A 26 -25.22 10.95 35.16
CA THR A 26 -25.00 10.60 36.57
C THR A 26 -23.94 9.50 36.69
N TYR A 27 -23.96 8.51 35.79
CA TYR A 27 -22.91 7.51 35.75
C TYR A 27 -21.58 8.08 35.25
N LEU A 28 -21.60 9.00 34.28
CA LEU A 28 -20.37 9.64 33.80
C LEU A 28 -19.71 10.53 34.87
N SER A 29 -20.49 11.17 35.76
CA SER A 29 -19.89 11.97 36.85
C SER A 29 -19.22 11.10 37.92
N VAL A 30 -19.74 9.90 38.18
CA VAL A 30 -19.22 8.98 39.20
C VAL A 30 -18.06 8.12 38.67
N PHE A 31 -18.22 7.56 37.47
CA PHE A 31 -17.27 6.60 36.88
C PHE A 31 -16.33 7.23 35.83
N GLY A 32 -16.54 8.51 35.49
CA GLY A 32 -15.78 9.27 34.49
C GLY A 32 -16.14 8.88 33.06
N THR A 33 -15.94 7.60 32.70
CA THR A 33 -16.20 7.09 31.36
C THR A 33 -17.14 5.88 31.38
N TRP A 34 -17.90 5.70 30.30
CA TRP A 34 -18.76 4.52 30.14
C TRP A 34 -17.97 3.21 30.06
N GLU A 35 -16.70 3.27 29.62
CA GLU A 35 -15.78 2.13 29.64
C GLU A 35 -15.42 1.72 31.07
N ASN A 36 -15.16 2.68 31.97
CA ASN A 36 -14.89 2.41 33.39
C ASN A 36 -16.11 1.83 34.08
N LEU A 37 -17.31 2.36 33.84
CA LEU A 37 -18.56 1.78 34.35
C LEU A 37 -18.69 0.31 33.94
N ARG A 38 -18.42 0.00 32.66
CA ARG A 38 -18.46 -1.39 32.16
C ARG A 38 -17.41 -2.27 32.82
N LYS A 39 -16.22 -1.73 33.07
CA LYS A 39 -15.13 -2.43 33.77
C LYS A 39 -15.51 -2.79 35.22
N GLU A 40 -16.07 -1.84 35.97
CA GLU A 40 -16.56 -2.06 37.35
C GLU A 40 -17.72 -3.07 37.39
N LEU A 41 -18.57 -3.09 36.36
CA LEU A 41 -19.65 -4.06 36.21
C LEU A 41 -19.20 -5.44 35.68
N GLY A 42 -17.89 -5.66 35.51
CA GLY A 42 -17.36 -6.92 34.97
C GLY A 42 -17.74 -7.20 33.51
N LEU A 43 -18.23 -6.19 32.78
CA LEU A 43 -18.56 -6.33 31.37
C LEU A 43 -17.28 -6.30 30.53
N ASN A 44 -17.15 -7.25 29.62
CA ASN A 44 -16.01 -7.33 28.70
C ASN A 44 -15.88 -6.04 27.87
N VAL A 45 -14.98 -5.15 28.29
CA VAL A 45 -14.57 -4.00 27.50
C VAL A 45 -13.71 -4.53 26.36
N LYS A 46 -14.14 -4.31 25.11
CA LYS A 46 -13.32 -4.67 23.94
C LYS A 46 -11.99 -3.93 24.07
N LYS A 47 -10.89 -4.67 24.26
CA LYS A 47 -9.54 -4.09 24.27
C LYS A 47 -9.38 -3.26 23.00
N LYS A 48 -8.93 -2.01 23.14
CA LYS A 48 -8.45 -1.22 22.00
C LYS A 48 -7.36 -2.08 21.33
N ARG A 49 -7.48 -2.30 20.02
CA ARG A 49 -6.48 -3.07 19.28
C ARG A 49 -5.13 -2.39 19.49
N ASP A 50 -4.11 -3.16 19.86
CA ASP A 50 -2.75 -2.66 19.97
C ASP A 50 -2.39 -1.94 18.67
N VAL A 51 -2.20 -0.63 18.77
CA VAL A 51 -1.79 0.19 17.64
C VAL A 51 -0.33 -0.13 17.44
N ILE A 52 -0.05 -1.06 16.51
CA ILE A 52 1.32 -1.36 16.10
C ILE A 52 1.97 -0.04 15.69
N SER A 53 3.09 0.27 16.31
CA SER A 53 3.83 1.49 16.06
C SER A 53 4.51 1.46 14.70
N LYS A 54 4.78 2.65 14.13
CA LYS A 54 5.48 2.76 12.84
C LYS A 54 6.87 2.10 12.89
N GLY A 55 7.57 2.19 14.02
CA GLY A 55 8.89 1.60 14.23
C GLY A 55 8.88 0.07 14.25
N GLU A 56 7.88 -0.55 14.88
CA GLU A 56 7.74 -2.02 14.86
C GLU A 56 7.51 -2.55 13.45
N ILE A 57 6.74 -1.83 12.63
CA ILE A 57 6.54 -2.20 11.22
C ILE A 57 7.84 -2.05 10.43
N GLU A 58 8.63 -1.01 10.68
CA GLU A 58 9.93 -0.82 10.04
C GLU A 58 10.89 -1.98 10.36
N ASP A 59 10.99 -2.39 11.62
CA ASP A 59 11.83 -3.51 12.04
C ASP A 59 11.39 -4.83 11.39
N VAL A 60 10.07 -5.06 11.29
CA VAL A 60 9.51 -6.21 10.58
C VAL A 60 9.88 -6.17 9.10
N LEU A 61 9.76 -5.02 8.44
CA LEU A 61 10.10 -4.86 7.03
C LEU A 61 11.60 -5.04 6.78
N LYS A 62 12.48 -4.55 7.66
CA LYS A 62 13.93 -4.76 7.52
C LYS A 62 14.33 -6.23 7.72
N LYS A 63 13.69 -6.94 8.66
CA LYS A 63 13.99 -8.35 8.96
C LYS A 63 13.40 -9.31 7.92
N HIS A 64 12.16 -9.08 7.51
CA HIS A 64 11.39 -10.02 6.69
C HIS A 64 11.14 -9.53 5.25
N GLY A 65 11.55 -8.30 4.90
CA GLY A 65 11.27 -7.71 3.60
C GLY A 65 11.87 -8.48 2.42
N LYS A 66 12.92 -9.28 2.63
CA LYS A 66 13.46 -10.19 1.60
C LYS A 66 12.41 -11.20 1.10
N GLU A 67 11.52 -11.64 1.99
CA GLU A 67 10.44 -12.58 1.68
C GLU A 67 9.23 -11.90 1.02
N PHE A 68 9.20 -10.57 0.95
CA PHE A 68 8.08 -9.81 0.37
C PHE A 68 8.04 -9.97 -1.16
N LYS A 69 7.34 -10.98 -1.71
CA LYS A 69 7.24 -11.18 -3.17
C LYS A 69 5.99 -10.52 -3.76
N THR A 70 4.83 -10.85 -3.22
CA THR A 70 3.55 -10.30 -3.64
C THR A 70 2.72 -10.00 -2.41
N ARG A 71 1.71 -9.14 -2.54
CA ARG A 71 0.79 -8.84 -1.43
C ARG A 71 0.17 -10.10 -0.84
N LYS A 72 -0.31 -11.02 -1.68
CA LYS A 72 -0.97 -12.26 -1.23
C LYS A 72 0.00 -13.14 -0.44
N GLN A 73 1.20 -13.35 -0.98
CA GLN A 73 2.23 -14.14 -0.32
C GLN A 73 2.72 -13.48 0.99
N TRP A 74 2.80 -12.15 1.05
CA TRP A 74 3.10 -11.46 2.30
C TRP A 74 1.99 -11.66 3.34
N ASP A 75 0.73 -11.53 2.94
CA ASP A 75 -0.39 -11.72 3.88
C ASP A 75 -0.42 -13.15 4.44
N GLU A 76 -0.09 -14.17 3.63
CA GLU A 76 0.07 -15.56 4.06
C GLU A 76 1.26 -15.72 5.04
N TYR A 77 2.43 -15.21 4.66
CA TYR A 77 3.63 -15.21 5.51
C TYR A 77 3.40 -14.49 6.85
N ALA A 78 2.73 -13.34 6.80
CA ALA A 78 2.43 -12.54 7.98
C ALA A 78 1.47 -13.26 8.93
N GLN A 79 0.53 -14.06 8.42
CA GLN A 79 -0.34 -14.87 9.27
C GLN A 79 0.44 -15.97 10.01
N GLU A 80 1.33 -16.67 9.31
CA GLU A 80 2.16 -17.73 9.90
C GLU A 80 3.10 -17.20 10.99
N HIS A 81 3.70 -16.03 10.75
CA HIS A 81 4.65 -15.40 11.66
C HIS A 81 4.02 -14.37 12.62
N LYS A 82 2.69 -14.26 12.66
CA LYS A 82 1.95 -13.27 13.49
C LYS A 82 2.42 -11.82 13.28
N LEU A 83 2.77 -11.47 12.05
CA LEU A 83 3.23 -10.14 11.64
C LEU A 83 2.07 -9.25 11.16
N PRO A 84 2.29 -7.93 11.03
CA PRO A 84 1.32 -7.03 10.43
C PRO A 84 0.99 -7.43 8.99
N THR A 85 -0.31 -7.55 8.69
CA THR A 85 -0.78 -7.73 7.31
C THR A 85 -0.36 -6.55 6.43
N TYR A 86 -0.31 -6.75 5.13
CA TYR A 86 0.02 -5.70 4.15
C TYR A 86 -0.87 -4.46 4.32
N LYS A 87 -2.16 -4.65 4.62
CA LYS A 87 -3.10 -3.55 4.85
C LYS A 87 -2.74 -2.70 6.08
N THR A 88 -2.16 -3.31 7.12
CA THR A 88 -1.68 -2.59 8.29
C THR A 88 -0.43 -1.79 7.93
N ILE A 89 0.51 -2.38 7.21
CA ILE A 89 1.73 -1.72 6.75
C ILE A 89 1.41 -0.49 5.88
N LEU A 90 0.47 -0.64 4.93
CA LEU A 90 0.06 0.42 4.01
C LEU A 90 -0.57 1.65 4.69
N LYS A 91 -1.03 1.52 5.94
CA LYS A 91 -1.51 2.67 6.71
C LYS A 91 -0.38 3.60 7.15
N HIS A 92 0.83 3.07 7.27
CA HIS A 92 1.99 3.77 7.82
C HIS A 92 3.07 4.05 6.78
N PHE A 93 3.12 3.26 5.70
CA PHE A 93 4.14 3.34 4.65
C PHE A 93 3.52 3.21 3.26
N THR A 94 4.11 3.93 2.31
CA THR A 94 3.82 3.78 0.89
C THR A 94 4.45 2.50 0.33
N TYR A 95 3.95 2.04 -0.82
CA TYR A 95 4.53 0.87 -1.49
C TYR A 95 6.02 1.05 -1.82
N GLU A 96 6.42 2.26 -2.19
CA GLU A 96 7.81 2.58 -2.51
C GLU A 96 8.73 2.46 -1.29
N GLU A 97 8.29 2.95 -0.13
CA GLU A 97 9.01 2.79 1.14
C GLU A 97 9.10 1.32 1.55
N ILE A 98 8.02 0.54 1.37
CA ILE A 98 8.02 -0.91 1.65
C ILE A 98 9.07 -1.62 0.79
N LEU A 99 9.16 -1.29 -0.50
CA LEU A 99 10.17 -1.85 -1.40
C LEU A 99 11.59 -1.43 -1.01
N ASP A 100 11.76 -0.19 -0.54
CA ASP A 100 13.04 0.33 -0.04
C ASP A 100 13.52 -0.46 1.18
N PHE A 101 12.66 -0.65 2.19
CA PHE A 101 12.96 -1.48 3.36
C PHE A 101 13.16 -2.96 3.01
N ALA A 102 12.45 -3.45 1.99
CA ALA A 102 12.61 -4.81 1.49
C ALA A 102 13.88 -5.01 0.65
N GLY A 103 14.67 -3.95 0.39
CA GLY A 103 15.87 -4.01 -0.43
C GLY A 103 15.58 -4.37 -1.89
N LYS A 104 14.36 -4.08 -2.38
CA LYS A 104 13.96 -4.37 -3.76
C LYS A 104 14.21 -3.16 -4.65
N PRO A 105 14.76 -3.35 -5.86
CA PRO A 105 15.04 -2.23 -6.75
C PRO A 105 13.74 -1.53 -7.10
N LYS A 106 13.70 -0.21 -6.84
CA LYS A 106 12.62 0.66 -7.31
C LYS A 106 12.57 0.54 -8.84
N GLN A 107 11.41 0.19 -9.37
CA GLN A 107 11.19 0.32 -10.81
C GLN A 107 11.24 1.80 -11.13
N ARG A 108 12.29 2.26 -11.83
CA ARG A 108 12.40 3.65 -12.24
C ARG A 108 11.24 3.95 -13.19
N ASN A 109 10.40 4.92 -12.82
CA ASN A 109 9.40 5.46 -13.71
C ASN A 109 10.12 6.31 -14.75
N PHE A 110 10.09 5.87 -16.01
CA PHE A 110 10.59 6.65 -17.13
C PHE A 110 9.50 7.55 -17.66
N SER A 111 9.81 8.82 -17.91
CA SER A 111 8.89 9.69 -18.65
C SER A 111 8.82 9.26 -20.12
N LYS A 112 7.74 9.67 -20.80
CA LYS A 112 7.59 9.42 -22.24
C LYS A 112 8.74 10.04 -23.03
N GLU A 113 9.17 11.23 -22.67
CA GLU A 113 10.26 11.96 -23.30
C GLU A 113 11.61 11.29 -23.07
N GLU A 114 11.87 10.78 -21.86
CA GLU A 114 13.07 10.00 -21.55
C GLU A 114 13.15 8.76 -22.43
N LEU A 115 12.06 7.98 -22.50
CA LEU A 115 12.00 6.78 -23.36
C LEU A 115 12.22 7.12 -24.83
N ILE A 116 11.64 8.22 -25.32
CA ILE A 116 11.88 8.69 -26.69
C ILE A 116 13.35 9.02 -26.91
N SER A 117 13.97 9.75 -25.98
CA SER A 117 15.37 10.16 -26.09
C SER A 117 16.31 8.96 -26.14
N LEU A 118 16.08 7.94 -25.30
CA LEU A 118 16.87 6.71 -25.25
C LEU A 118 16.67 5.88 -26.51
N ALA A 119 15.43 5.70 -26.95
CA ALA A 119 15.13 4.95 -28.18
C ALA A 119 15.69 5.64 -29.43
N LEU A 120 15.72 6.97 -29.47
CA LEU A 120 16.37 7.72 -30.55
C LEU A 120 17.90 7.55 -30.52
N LYS A 121 18.52 7.57 -29.34
CA LYS A 121 19.97 7.33 -29.19
C LYS A 121 20.38 5.95 -29.69
N HIS A 122 19.54 4.94 -29.45
CA HIS A 122 19.75 3.55 -29.87
C HIS A 122 18.88 3.14 -31.06
N ARG A 123 18.52 4.10 -31.93
CA ARG A 123 17.50 3.94 -32.99
C ARG A 123 17.71 2.73 -33.88
N LYS A 124 18.96 2.47 -34.32
CA LYS A 124 19.28 1.35 -35.21
C LYS A 124 18.87 0.01 -34.59
N SER A 125 19.27 -0.21 -33.34
CA SER A 125 18.91 -1.40 -32.57
C SER A 125 17.43 -1.41 -32.20
N PHE A 126 16.84 -0.28 -31.83
CA PHE A 126 15.43 -0.21 -31.38
C PHE A 126 14.43 -0.52 -32.51
N ILE A 127 14.59 0.10 -33.69
CA ILE A 127 13.63 -0.05 -34.79
C ILE A 127 13.73 -1.43 -35.45
N GLY A 128 14.96 -1.95 -35.61
CA GLY A 128 15.25 -3.21 -36.28
C GLY A 128 14.99 -4.47 -35.46
N SER A 129 14.90 -4.36 -34.13
CA SER A 129 14.85 -5.53 -33.24
C SER A 129 13.43 -5.95 -32.84
N SER A 130 13.24 -7.24 -32.57
CA SER A 130 12.08 -7.74 -31.83
C SER A 130 12.11 -7.28 -30.36
N MET A 131 11.02 -7.48 -29.62
CA MET A 131 10.99 -7.17 -28.17
C MET A 131 12.08 -7.93 -27.41
N THR A 132 12.25 -9.22 -27.70
CA THR A 132 13.27 -10.07 -27.06
C THR A 132 14.69 -9.59 -27.35
N GLN A 133 14.99 -9.30 -28.61
CA GLN A 133 16.29 -8.78 -29.04
C GLN A 133 16.59 -7.41 -28.41
N TRP A 134 15.58 -6.55 -28.28
CA TRP A 134 15.72 -5.29 -27.56
C TRP A 134 15.99 -5.53 -26.07
N ASP A 135 15.28 -6.45 -25.42
CA ASP A 135 15.45 -6.73 -23.99
C ASP A 135 16.84 -7.29 -23.66
N GLU A 136 17.42 -8.09 -24.56
CA GLU A 136 18.81 -8.55 -24.46
C GLU A 136 19.79 -7.38 -24.57
N TYR A 137 19.66 -6.57 -25.62
CA TYR A 137 20.47 -5.36 -25.81
C TYR A 137 20.33 -4.37 -24.64
N ALA A 138 19.11 -4.22 -24.12
CA ALA A 138 18.81 -3.30 -23.04
C ALA A 138 19.44 -3.74 -21.72
N LYS A 139 19.57 -5.05 -21.46
CA LYS A 139 20.28 -5.55 -20.28
C LYS A 139 21.77 -5.19 -20.30
N GLU A 140 22.42 -5.36 -21.45
CA GLU A 140 23.84 -5.04 -21.61
C GLU A 140 24.13 -3.54 -21.46
N GLN A 141 23.20 -2.70 -21.91
CA GLN A 141 23.34 -1.24 -21.90
C GLN A 141 22.65 -0.55 -20.70
N VAL A 142 22.06 -1.33 -19.78
CA VAL A 142 21.30 -0.84 -18.62
C VAL A 142 20.17 0.13 -19.06
N LEU A 143 19.40 -0.27 -20.08
CA LEU A 143 18.31 0.49 -20.69
C LEU A 143 16.93 -0.04 -20.26
N PRO A 144 15.87 0.75 -20.50
CA PRO A 144 14.50 0.31 -20.27
C PRO A 144 14.11 -0.90 -21.13
N SER A 145 13.40 -1.84 -20.50
CA SER A 145 12.85 -3.02 -21.19
C SER A 145 11.70 -2.65 -22.13
N SER A 146 11.44 -3.51 -23.10
CA SER A 146 10.31 -3.46 -24.05
C SER A 146 8.96 -3.30 -23.32
N ARG A 147 8.82 -3.89 -22.13
CA ARG A 147 7.64 -3.74 -21.27
C ARG A 147 7.38 -2.30 -20.85
N GLN A 148 8.44 -1.53 -20.55
CA GLN A 148 8.30 -0.12 -20.17
C GLN A 148 7.83 0.73 -21.35
N PHE A 149 8.30 0.41 -22.56
CA PHE A 149 7.76 1.02 -23.79
C PHE A 149 6.29 0.65 -23.99
N ASN A 150 5.91 -0.62 -23.84
CA ASN A 150 4.50 -1.02 -23.99
C ASN A 150 3.59 -0.30 -22.98
N TRP A 151 4.04 -0.11 -21.74
CA TRP A 151 3.24 0.56 -20.72
C TRP A 151 2.94 2.04 -21.06
N ILE A 152 3.90 2.74 -21.67
CA ILE A 152 3.76 4.17 -22.03
C ILE A 152 3.10 4.36 -23.40
N PHE A 153 3.43 3.52 -24.39
CA PHE A 153 3.01 3.68 -25.78
C PHE A 153 1.84 2.78 -26.17
N GLY A 154 1.38 1.88 -25.29
CA GLY A 154 0.34 0.88 -25.56
C GLY A 154 0.92 -0.42 -26.13
N SER A 155 1.77 -0.31 -27.16
CA SER A 155 2.40 -1.46 -27.79
C SER A 155 3.79 -1.17 -28.36
N TRP A 156 4.56 -2.22 -28.65
CA TRP A 156 5.89 -2.13 -29.23
C TRP A 156 5.86 -1.51 -30.63
N SER A 157 4.83 -1.84 -31.40
CA SER A 157 4.61 -1.29 -32.74
C SER A 157 4.31 0.21 -32.70
N GLU A 158 3.45 0.65 -31.77
CA GLU A 158 3.16 2.07 -31.55
C GLU A 158 4.38 2.83 -31.05
N ALA A 159 5.17 2.24 -30.14
CA ALA A 159 6.44 2.82 -29.71
C ALA A 159 7.35 3.06 -30.92
N LYS A 160 7.59 2.05 -31.77
CA LYS A 160 8.41 2.23 -32.99
C LYS A 160 7.85 3.28 -33.93
N HIS A 161 6.53 3.34 -34.11
CA HIS A 161 5.90 4.34 -34.96
C HIS A 161 6.16 5.76 -34.44
N GLU A 162 5.98 5.99 -33.14
CA GLU A 162 6.24 7.29 -32.52
C GLU A 162 7.72 7.68 -32.62
N ILE A 163 8.64 6.74 -32.38
CA ILE A 163 10.09 7.00 -32.54
C ILE A 163 10.45 7.35 -34.00
N ARG A 164 9.86 6.69 -34.99
CA ARG A 164 10.06 7.05 -36.42
C ARG A 164 9.56 8.46 -36.72
N LYS A 165 8.36 8.81 -36.23
CA LYS A 165 7.77 10.14 -36.40
C LYS A 165 8.64 11.23 -35.76
N GLN A 166 9.17 10.99 -34.56
CA GLN A 166 10.06 11.92 -33.87
C GLN A 166 11.42 12.06 -34.56
N ALA A 167 11.94 10.98 -35.14
CA ALA A 167 13.18 11.01 -35.92
C ALA A 167 13.02 11.87 -37.20
N GLN A 168 11.88 11.78 -37.89
CA GLN A 168 11.60 12.59 -39.08
C GLN A 168 11.52 14.09 -38.73
N LYS A 169 10.78 14.44 -37.67
CA LYS A 169 10.65 15.83 -37.20
C LYS A 169 11.98 16.50 -36.80
N LYS A 170 12.98 15.71 -36.38
CA LYS A 170 14.32 16.21 -36.06
C LYS A 170 15.22 16.38 -37.29
N SER A 171 14.89 15.74 -38.41
CA SER A 171 15.64 15.88 -39.67
C SER A 171 15.19 17.09 -40.49
N ASP A 172 13.97 17.58 -40.25
CA ASP A 172 13.35 18.71 -40.95
C ASP A 172 13.53 20.05 -40.19
N ARG A 173 14.36 20.08 -39.14
CA ARG A 173 14.72 21.25 -38.32
C ARG A 173 16.22 21.47 -38.37
#